data_AF-A0A0N4YDZ4-F1
#
_entry.id   AF-A0A0N4YDZ4-F1
#
_cell.length_a   1.000
_cell.length_b   1.000
_cell.length_c   1.000
_cell.angle_alpha   90.00
_cell.angle_beta   90.00
_cell.angle_gamma   90.00
#
_symmetry.space_group_name_H-M   'P 1'
#
loop_
_entity.id
_entity.type
_entity.pdbx_description
1 polymer ?
#
loop_
_entity_poly.entity_id
_entity_poly.type
_entity_poly.pdbx_seq_one_letter_code
_entity_poly.pdbx_strand_id
1 'polypeptide(L)'
;MSQKKWRICSAILSLLLISASADEATSDETADKFAQLPEEKRKELLEVYNKSDVHIVHQKLTELRKQWLEKLKNQEVPQSQTLRKRPDMELTSNIPTENPPTVLPIHEVNKNANLSEFMYQSDMVLTLTQLELIARKEEDTRARRQAYRDVYYPNTIWGNTLYYYFDPSAS
;
A
#
# COMPACT_ATOMS: atom_id res chain seq x y z
N MET A 1 29.55 -14.96 61.68
CA MET A 1 29.99 -14.03 60.62
C MET A 1 30.28 -14.85 59.37
N SER A 2 29.43 -14.70 58.36
CA SER A 2 29.27 -15.65 57.24
C SER A 2 30.13 -15.26 56.04
N GLN A 3 31.07 -16.12 55.68
CA GLN A 3 31.85 -16.08 54.45
C GLN A 3 31.11 -16.91 53.37
N LYS A 4 30.33 -16.26 52.51
CA LYS A 4 29.93 -16.80 51.19
C LYS A 4 29.74 -15.66 50.19
N LYS A 5 30.85 -15.19 49.64
CA LYS A 5 30.90 -14.28 48.49
C LYS A 5 31.17 -15.09 47.21
N TRP A 6 30.36 -14.82 46.18
CA TRP A 6 30.73 -14.79 44.76
C TRP A 6 30.90 -16.11 44.02
N ARG A 7 29.79 -16.75 43.58
CA ARG A 7 29.77 -17.63 42.39
C ARG A 7 28.38 -17.69 41.74
N ILE A 8 27.80 -16.57 41.30
CA ILE A 8 26.56 -16.63 40.47
C ILE A 8 26.61 -15.74 39.21
N CYS A 9 27.47 -14.71 39.13
CA CYS A 9 27.43 -13.82 37.96
C CYS A 9 28.19 -14.29 36.69
N SER A 10 28.63 -15.55 36.60
CA SER A 10 29.43 -16.02 35.45
C SER A 10 28.66 -16.81 34.39
N ALA A 11 27.35 -17.05 34.57
CA ALA A 11 26.57 -17.88 33.65
C ALA A 11 25.54 -17.10 32.80
N ILE A 12 25.33 -15.80 33.09
CA ILE A 12 24.35 -14.99 32.35
C ILE A 12 25.01 -14.21 31.20
N LEU A 13 26.34 -14.08 31.19
CA LEU A 13 27.06 -13.39 30.12
C LEU A 13 27.35 -14.26 28.89
N SER A 14 27.07 -15.56 28.95
CA SER A 14 27.38 -16.51 27.87
C SER A 14 26.21 -16.80 26.92
N LEU A 15 25.02 -16.23 27.18
CA LEU A 15 23.82 -16.47 26.36
C LEU A 15 23.42 -15.29 25.46
N LEU A 16 24.22 -14.22 25.41
CA LEU A 16 23.88 -12.99 24.70
C LEU A 16 24.73 -12.73 23.44
N LEU A 17 25.44 -13.75 22.93
CA LEU A 17 26.45 -13.57 21.87
C LEU A 17 26.48 -14.70 20.83
N ILE A 18 25.34 -15.27 20.48
CA ILE A 18 25.22 -16.17 19.32
C ILE A 18 24.01 -15.77 18.46
N SER A 19 24.30 -15.45 17.20
CA SER A 19 23.40 -15.21 16.06
C SER A 19 22.59 -13.91 16.04
N ALA A 20 23.30 -12.78 16.06
CA ALA A 20 23.02 -11.75 15.07
C ALA A 20 23.51 -12.23 13.69
N SER A 21 22.88 -11.75 12.61
CA SER A 21 23.25 -11.94 11.20
C SER A 21 22.75 -13.21 10.52
N ALA A 22 21.48 -13.18 10.11
CA ALA A 22 21.09 -13.45 8.72
C ALA A 22 19.64 -12.96 8.53
N ASP A 23 19.44 -11.64 8.54
CA ASP A 23 18.35 -11.11 7.72
C ASP A 23 18.78 -11.41 6.28
N GLU A 24 18.26 -12.51 5.74
CA GLU A 24 18.24 -12.74 4.30
C GLU A 24 17.44 -11.58 3.69
N ALA A 25 18.18 -10.53 3.33
CA ALA A 25 17.84 -9.68 2.22
C ALA A 25 17.73 -10.59 1.00
N THR A 26 16.53 -11.13 0.81
CA THR A 26 16.08 -11.87 -0.36
C THR A 26 16.17 -10.92 -1.55
N SER A 27 17.37 -10.89 -2.11
CA SER A 27 17.69 -10.28 -3.39
C SER A 27 17.17 -11.20 -4.50
N ASP A 28 15.85 -11.34 -4.57
CA ASP A 28 15.18 -11.91 -5.74
C ASP A 28 13.84 -11.19 -5.98
N GLU A 29 13.90 -9.86 -6.00
CA GLU A 29 12.71 -8.99 -6.03
C GLU A 29 12.30 -8.58 -7.46
N THR A 30 12.67 -9.40 -8.45
CA THR A 30 12.25 -9.23 -9.86
C THR A 30 11.72 -10.53 -10.48
N ALA A 31 11.41 -11.53 -9.68
CA ALA A 31 10.52 -12.59 -10.14
C ALA A 31 9.20 -11.93 -10.55
N ASP A 32 8.79 -12.13 -11.79
CA ASP A 32 7.64 -11.46 -12.39
C ASP A 32 6.36 -11.87 -11.63
N LYS A 33 6.00 -11.11 -10.58
CA LYS A 33 4.85 -11.40 -9.71
C LYS A 33 3.55 -11.48 -10.49
N PHE A 34 3.50 -10.83 -11.65
CA PHE A 34 2.40 -10.97 -12.59
C PHE A 34 2.30 -12.39 -13.17
N ALA A 35 3.43 -13.05 -13.43
CA ALA A 35 3.47 -14.44 -13.88
C ALA A 35 3.11 -15.44 -12.77
N GLN A 36 3.26 -15.05 -11.50
CA GLN A 36 2.87 -15.85 -10.34
C GLN A 36 1.36 -15.81 -10.05
N LEU A 37 0.62 -14.86 -10.64
CA LEU A 37 -0.83 -14.83 -10.54
C LEU A 37 -1.46 -16.03 -11.25
N PRO A 38 -2.56 -16.59 -10.70
CA PRO A 38 -3.38 -17.58 -11.39
C PRO A 38 -3.75 -17.10 -12.80
N GLU A 39 -3.71 -18.00 -13.79
CA GLU A 39 -3.94 -17.66 -15.19
C GLU A 39 -5.31 -17.02 -15.43
N GLU A 40 -6.34 -17.50 -14.71
CA GLU A 40 -7.70 -16.96 -14.75
C GLU A 40 -7.74 -15.47 -14.38
N LYS A 41 -7.18 -15.11 -13.23
CA LYS A 41 -7.12 -13.71 -12.76
C LYS A 41 -6.31 -12.82 -13.69
N ARG A 42 -5.26 -13.37 -14.31
CA ARG A 42 -4.44 -12.64 -15.27
C ARG A 42 -5.23 -12.28 -16.53
N LYS A 43 -6.00 -13.24 -17.05
CA LYS A 43 -6.89 -13.01 -18.20
C LYS A 43 -7.96 -11.98 -17.88
N GLU A 44 -8.61 -12.11 -16.72
CA GLU A 44 -9.62 -11.17 -16.24
C GLU A 44 -9.05 -9.75 -16.13
N LEU A 45 -7.86 -9.58 -15.54
CA LEU A 45 -7.22 -8.27 -15.44
C LEU A 45 -6.92 -7.66 -16.82
N LEU A 46 -6.45 -8.47 -17.77
CA LEU A 46 -6.15 -7.99 -19.13
C LEU A 46 -7.43 -7.65 -19.91
N GLU A 47 -8.52 -8.37 -19.66
CA GLU A 47 -9.82 -8.13 -20.27
C GLU A 47 -10.47 -6.85 -19.73
N VAL A 48 -10.58 -6.74 -18.39
CA VAL A 48 -11.20 -5.60 -17.71
C VAL A 48 -10.42 -4.32 -17.93
N TYR A 49 -9.08 -4.41 -17.93
CA TYR A 49 -8.19 -3.26 -18.03
C TYR A 49 -7.45 -3.18 -19.37
N ASN A 50 -8.15 -3.50 -20.46
CA ASN A 50 -7.60 -3.49 -21.82
C ASN A 50 -6.96 -2.15 -22.27
N LYS A 51 -7.34 -1.03 -21.66
CA LYS A 51 -6.79 0.31 -21.95
C LYS A 51 -5.47 0.60 -21.25
N SER A 52 -5.09 -0.19 -20.25
CA SER A 52 -3.86 0.02 -19.48
C SER A 52 -2.96 -1.20 -19.59
N ASP A 53 -1.69 -0.99 -19.95
CA ASP A 53 -0.67 -2.04 -19.87
C ASP A 53 -0.30 -2.32 -18.41
N VAL A 54 -1.10 -3.16 -17.75
CA VAL A 54 -1.00 -3.48 -16.31
C VAL A 54 0.41 -3.90 -15.91
N HIS A 55 1.09 -4.67 -16.76
CA HIS A 55 2.46 -5.14 -16.49
C HIS A 55 3.48 -3.99 -16.45
N ILE A 56 3.47 -3.10 -17.44
CA ILE A 56 4.39 -1.95 -17.51
C ILE A 56 4.07 -0.96 -16.39
N VAL A 57 2.78 -0.73 -16.14
CA VAL A 57 2.31 0.12 -15.03
C VAL A 57 2.79 -0.41 -13.69
N HIS A 58 2.72 -1.73 -13.49
CA HIS A 58 3.17 -2.38 -12.26
C HIS A 58 4.68 -2.20 -12.04
N GLN A 59 5.51 -2.42 -13.06
CA GLN A 59 6.97 -2.22 -12.96
C GLN A 59 7.33 -0.77 -12.57
N LYS A 60 6.72 0.21 -13.23
CA LYS A 60 6.94 1.62 -12.87
C LYS A 60 6.40 1.95 -11.46
N LEU A 61 5.30 1.32 -11.03
CA LEU A 61 4.77 1.49 -9.68
C LEU A 61 5.70 0.93 -8.61
N THR A 62 6.35 -0.23 -8.85
CA THR A 62 7.30 -0.79 -7.88
C THR A 62 8.55 0.07 -7.75
N GLU A 63 9.04 0.64 -8.86
CA GLU A 63 10.11 1.64 -8.85
C GLU A 63 9.74 2.88 -8.02
N LEU A 64 8.55 3.45 -8.24
CA LEU A 64 8.06 4.60 -7.46
C LEU A 64 7.91 4.27 -5.98
N ARG A 65 7.40 3.08 -5.64
CA ARG A 65 7.29 2.64 -4.24
C ARG A 65 8.66 2.54 -3.58
N LYS A 66 9.69 2.05 -4.29
CA LYS A 66 11.08 2.04 -3.78
C LYS A 66 11.58 3.45 -3.52
N GLN A 67 11.41 4.37 -4.47
CA GLN A 67 11.80 5.78 -4.31
C GLN A 67 11.10 6.44 -3.12
N TRP A 68 9.78 6.23 -2.96
CA TRP A 68 9.04 6.74 -1.81
C TRP A 68 9.50 6.13 -0.50
N LEU A 69 9.80 4.83 -0.46
CA LEU A 69 10.30 4.16 0.73
C LEU A 69 11.67 4.73 1.15
N GLU A 70 12.57 4.96 0.20
CA GLU A 70 13.87 5.59 0.45
C GLU A 70 13.70 7.02 0.97
N LYS A 71 12.82 7.82 0.35
CA LYS A 71 12.51 9.17 0.82
C LYS A 71 11.92 9.18 2.23
N LEU A 72 11.01 8.26 2.54
CA LEU A 72 10.43 8.11 3.87
C LEU A 72 11.49 7.72 4.91
N LYS A 73 12.45 6.86 4.55
CA LYS A 73 13.57 6.49 5.44
C LYS A 73 14.54 7.65 5.68
N ASN A 74 14.78 8.47 4.65
CA ASN A 74 15.69 9.62 4.72
C ASN A 74 15.04 10.86 5.35
N GLN A 75 13.72 10.89 5.45
CA GLN A 75 12.98 11.97 6.10
C GLN A 75 13.08 11.80 7.62
N GLU A 76 13.95 12.58 8.26
CA GLU A 76 13.97 12.69 9.73
C GLU A 76 12.61 13.20 10.22
N VAL A 77 11.88 12.36 10.95
CA VAL A 77 10.61 12.76 11.56
C VAL A 77 10.93 13.72 12.70
N PRO A 78 10.56 15.01 12.63
CA PRO A 78 10.74 15.90 13.76
C PRO A 78 9.90 15.35 14.91
N GLN A 79 10.51 15.09 16.08
CA GLN A 79 9.79 14.51 17.22
C GLN A 79 8.58 15.37 17.67
N SER A 80 8.50 16.64 17.25
CA SER A 80 7.37 17.55 17.44
C SER A 80 6.15 17.31 16.53
N GLN A 81 6.28 16.47 15.50
CA GLN A 81 5.17 15.98 14.65
C GLN A 81 4.79 14.53 14.98
N THR A 82 5.15 14.04 16.17
CA THR A 82 4.59 12.80 16.72
C THR A 82 3.08 12.98 16.87
N LEU A 83 2.36 12.58 15.82
CA LEU A 83 0.93 12.41 15.77
C LEU A 83 0.18 13.67 16.23
N ARG A 84 -0.25 14.50 15.27
CA ARG A 84 -1.65 14.94 15.33
C ARG A 84 -2.48 13.66 15.21
N LYS A 85 -2.56 12.88 16.30
CA LYS A 85 -3.56 11.83 16.44
C LYS A 85 -4.83 12.56 16.08
N ARG A 86 -5.53 12.07 15.04
CA ARG A 86 -6.95 12.36 14.91
C ARG A 86 -7.49 12.24 16.35
N PRO A 87 -8.10 13.28 16.94
CA PRO A 87 -8.70 13.09 18.25
C PRO A 87 -9.56 11.84 18.08
N ASP A 88 -9.30 10.83 18.90
CA ASP A 88 -10.10 9.62 18.93
C ASP A 88 -11.50 10.13 19.25
N MET A 89 -12.29 10.42 18.22
CA MET A 89 -13.72 10.59 18.39
C MET A 89 -14.11 9.22 18.90
N GLU A 90 -14.43 9.15 20.19
CA GLU A 90 -15.11 8.00 20.75
C GLU A 90 -16.32 7.79 19.85
N LEU A 91 -16.22 6.83 18.92
CA LEU A 91 -17.37 6.37 18.16
C LEU A 91 -18.31 5.87 19.24
N THR A 92 -19.38 6.62 19.50
CA THR A 92 -20.44 6.18 20.40
C THR A 92 -20.91 4.84 19.88
N SER A 93 -20.54 3.77 20.58
CA SER A 93 -20.76 2.39 20.17
C SER A 93 -22.21 2.02 20.41
N ASN A 94 -23.11 2.57 19.60
CA ASN A 94 -24.45 2.02 19.42
C ASN A 94 -24.40 0.96 18.31
N ILE A 95 -23.41 0.06 18.38
CA ILE A 95 -23.24 -1.04 17.44
C ILE A 95 -23.89 -2.27 18.09
N PRO A 96 -24.92 -2.88 17.47
CA PRO A 96 -25.49 -4.13 17.96
C PRO A 96 -24.39 -5.19 18.17
N THR A 97 -24.28 -5.72 19.38
CA THR A 97 -23.22 -6.64 19.82
C THR A 97 -23.35 -8.05 19.24
N GLU A 98 -24.46 -8.35 18.55
CA GLU A 98 -24.72 -9.68 18.01
C GLU A 98 -24.45 -9.71 16.50
N ASN A 99 -23.33 -10.34 16.13
CA ASN A 99 -22.92 -10.64 14.75
C ASN A 99 -22.87 -9.43 13.81
N PRO A 100 -21.97 -8.46 14.03
CA PRO A 100 -21.72 -7.44 13.02
C PRO A 100 -21.28 -8.14 11.72
N PRO A 101 -21.88 -7.83 10.55
CA PRO A 101 -21.35 -8.34 9.30
C PRO A 101 -19.88 -7.93 9.21
N THR A 102 -19.00 -8.89 8.91
CA THR A 102 -17.58 -8.61 8.69
C THR A 102 -17.44 -7.79 7.41
N VAL A 103 -17.64 -6.48 7.52
CA VAL A 103 -17.42 -5.54 6.41
C VAL A 103 -15.92 -5.30 6.33
N LEU A 104 -15.26 -6.07 5.45
CA LEU A 104 -13.85 -5.84 5.15
C LEU A 104 -13.71 -4.58 4.28
N PRO A 105 -12.74 -3.71 4.57
CA PRO A 105 -12.44 -2.57 3.71
C PRO A 105 -11.89 -3.04 2.35
N ILE A 106 -12.11 -2.24 1.30
CA ILE A 106 -11.76 -2.59 -0.09
C ILE A 106 -10.30 -3.00 -0.24
N HIS A 107 -9.38 -2.30 0.43
CA HIS A 107 -7.96 -2.61 0.36
C HIS A 107 -7.61 -4.00 0.94
N GLU A 108 -8.35 -4.48 1.95
CA GLU A 108 -8.18 -5.83 2.49
C GLU A 108 -8.76 -6.88 1.53
N VAL A 109 -9.92 -6.60 0.94
CA VAL A 109 -10.52 -7.47 -0.08
C VAL A 109 -9.54 -7.66 -1.25
N ASN A 110 -8.98 -6.57 -1.77
CA ASN A 110 -8.03 -6.60 -2.90
C ASN A 110 -6.68 -7.22 -2.52
N LYS A 111 -6.23 -7.04 -1.27
CA LYS A 111 -5.03 -7.71 -0.74
C LYS A 111 -5.23 -9.22 -0.65
N ASN A 112 -6.37 -9.68 -0.12
CA ASN A 112 -6.70 -11.10 -0.03
C ASN A 112 -6.82 -11.75 -1.42
N ALA A 113 -7.19 -10.97 -2.43
CA ALA A 113 -7.22 -11.40 -3.83
C ALA A 113 -5.83 -11.40 -4.52
N ASN A 114 -4.77 -10.94 -3.86
CA ASN A 114 -3.42 -10.69 -4.39
C ASN A 114 -3.37 -9.64 -5.52
N LEU A 115 -4.31 -8.69 -5.51
CA LEU A 115 -4.41 -7.62 -6.51
C LEU A 115 -3.80 -6.29 -6.05
N SER A 116 -3.63 -6.11 -4.74
CA SER A 116 -3.16 -4.85 -4.14
C SER A 116 -1.82 -4.36 -4.72
N GLU A 117 -0.96 -5.27 -5.13
CA GLU A 117 0.36 -4.93 -5.67
C GLU A 117 0.28 -4.29 -7.07
N PHE A 118 -0.73 -4.64 -7.87
CA PHE A 118 -0.95 -4.12 -9.22
C PHE A 118 -1.73 -2.80 -9.25
N MET A 119 -2.37 -2.45 -8.13
CA MET A 119 -3.20 -1.25 -8.02
C MET A 119 -2.48 -0.14 -7.24
N TYR A 120 -2.68 1.09 -7.65
CA TYR A 120 -2.31 2.26 -6.88
C TYR A 120 -3.25 2.41 -5.69
N GLN A 121 -2.71 2.61 -4.48
CA GLN A 121 -3.47 2.64 -3.21
C GLN A 121 -4.41 1.45 -2.99
N SER A 122 -4.12 0.31 -3.63
CA SER A 122 -4.89 -0.93 -3.56
C SER A 122 -6.32 -0.87 -4.10
N ASP A 123 -6.71 0.20 -4.81
CA ASP A 123 -8.09 0.36 -5.33
C ASP A 123 -8.17 0.97 -6.74
N MET A 124 -7.08 1.55 -7.26
CA MET A 124 -7.07 2.20 -8.57
C MET A 124 -6.10 1.53 -9.54
N VAL A 125 -6.56 1.23 -10.75
CA VAL A 125 -5.68 0.89 -11.87
C VAL A 125 -5.34 2.16 -12.65
N LEU A 126 -4.05 2.40 -12.84
CA LEU A 126 -3.55 3.58 -13.52
C LEU A 126 -3.18 3.27 -14.96
N THR A 127 -3.31 4.28 -15.83
CA THR A 127 -2.69 4.28 -17.16
C THR A 127 -1.24 4.76 -17.06
N LEU A 128 -0.43 4.45 -18.07
CA LEU A 128 0.97 4.88 -18.13
C LEU A 128 1.13 6.41 -18.06
N THR A 129 0.23 7.15 -18.73
CA THR A 129 0.26 8.62 -18.72
C THR A 129 -0.04 9.18 -17.33
N GLN A 130 -1.04 8.63 -16.63
CA GLN A 130 -1.36 9.02 -15.25
C GLN A 130 -0.20 8.72 -14.30
N LEU A 131 0.46 7.59 -14.48
CA LEU A 131 1.59 7.20 -13.65
C LEU A 131 2.79 8.14 -13.82
N GLU A 132 3.13 8.51 -15.06
CA GLU A 132 4.18 9.50 -15.33
C GLU A 132 3.85 10.87 -14.75
N LEU A 133 2.57 11.27 -14.78
CA LEU A 133 2.12 12.51 -14.13
C LEU A 133 2.29 12.47 -12.60
N ILE A 134 2.14 11.31 -11.97
CA ILE A 134 2.39 11.12 -10.53
C ILE A 134 3.89 11.16 -10.25
N ALA A 135 4.71 10.50 -11.08
CA ALA A 135 6.16 10.48 -10.95
C ALA A 135 6.77 11.90 -11.05
N ARG A 136 6.46 12.64 -12.13
CA ARG A 136 6.97 14.01 -12.34
C ARG A 136 6.51 15.01 -11.27
N LYS A 137 5.35 14.74 -10.66
CA LYS A 137 4.73 15.61 -9.66
C LYS A 137 5.47 15.61 -8.32
N GLU A 138 6.37 14.66 -8.08
CA GLU A 138 7.14 14.59 -6.85
C GLU A 138 8.17 15.74 -6.70
N GLU A 139 8.59 16.35 -7.80
CA GLU A 139 9.50 17.51 -7.80
C GLU A 139 8.77 18.84 -7.51
N ASP A 140 7.44 18.84 -7.51
CA ASP A 140 6.61 20.04 -7.35
C ASP A 140 6.33 20.34 -5.85
N THR A 141 6.74 21.51 -5.38
CA THR A 141 6.62 21.93 -3.96
C THR A 141 5.20 22.33 -3.56
N ARG A 142 4.25 22.39 -4.51
CA ARG A 142 2.88 22.82 -4.25
C ARG A 142 2.01 21.70 -3.65
N ALA A 143 1.48 21.93 -2.45
CA ALA A 143 0.48 21.07 -1.83
C ALA A 143 -0.77 20.95 -2.73
N ARG A 144 -1.07 19.72 -3.20
CA ARG A 144 -2.21 19.47 -4.08
C ARG A 144 -3.49 19.24 -3.28
N ARG A 145 -4.59 19.79 -3.80
CA ARG A 145 -5.94 19.54 -3.31
C ARG A 145 -6.40 18.16 -3.77
N GLN A 146 -7.35 17.55 -3.06
CA GLN A 146 -8.23 16.54 -3.67
C GLN A 146 -8.83 17.11 -4.97
N ALA A 147 -9.16 16.23 -5.92
CA ALA A 147 -9.55 16.56 -7.29
C ALA A 147 -10.40 17.84 -7.37
N TYR A 148 -9.82 18.91 -7.93
CA TYR A 148 -10.50 20.18 -8.12
C TYR A 148 -11.31 20.08 -9.41
N ARG A 149 -12.63 20.22 -9.30
CA ARG A 149 -13.52 20.31 -10.45
C ARG A 149 -13.25 21.63 -11.16
N ASP A 150 -12.55 21.57 -12.28
CA ASP A 150 -12.20 22.74 -13.07
C ASP A 150 -13.16 22.92 -14.26
N VAL A 151 -13.75 24.12 -14.37
CA VAL A 151 -14.65 24.49 -15.48
C VAL A 151 -13.88 24.66 -16.78
N TYR A 152 -12.58 24.98 -16.72
CA TYR A 152 -11.72 25.20 -17.89
C TYR A 152 -11.19 23.91 -18.52
N TYR A 153 -11.36 22.75 -17.85
CA TYR A 153 -10.98 21.44 -18.36
C TYR A 153 -12.18 20.49 -18.43
N PRO A 154 -13.21 20.82 -19.24
CA PRO A 154 -14.45 20.05 -19.31
C PRO A 154 -14.24 18.60 -19.76
N ASN A 155 -13.15 18.31 -20.48
CA ASN A 155 -12.82 16.96 -20.95
C ASN A 155 -12.29 16.03 -19.84
N THR A 156 -12.05 16.54 -18.63
CA THR A 156 -11.59 15.72 -17.48
C THR A 156 -12.70 15.37 -16.50
N ILE A 157 -13.91 15.88 -16.74
CA ILE A 157 -15.09 15.60 -15.93
C ILE A 157 -16.11 14.84 -16.80
N TRP A 158 -16.93 14.02 -16.17
CA TRP A 158 -18.09 13.47 -16.85
C TRP A 158 -19.06 14.60 -17.19
N GLY A 159 -19.74 14.47 -18.33
CA GLY A 159 -20.82 15.39 -18.72
C GLY A 159 -22.04 15.26 -17.80
N ASN A 160 -23.20 15.72 -18.26
CA ASN A 160 -24.43 15.64 -17.46
C ASN A 160 -24.91 14.20 -17.20
N THR A 161 -24.41 13.22 -17.95
CA THR A 161 -24.83 11.83 -17.84
C THR A 161 -23.64 10.91 -18.05
N LEU A 162 -23.62 9.80 -17.31
CA LEU A 162 -22.67 8.71 -17.46
C LEU A 162 -23.39 7.51 -18.06
N TYR A 163 -22.95 7.08 -19.23
CA TYR A 163 -23.42 5.82 -19.82
C TYR A 163 -22.64 4.67 -19.18
N TYR A 164 -23.37 3.70 -18.62
CA TYR A 164 -22.82 2.49 -18.04
C TYR A 164 -23.66 1.30 -18.50
N TYR A 165 -23.07 0.11 -18.45
CA TYR A 165 -23.75 -1.15 -18.63
C TYR A 165 -23.21 -2.13 -17.60
N PHE A 166 -24.04 -3.09 -17.17
CA PHE A 166 -23.58 -4.19 -16.35
C PHE A 166 -23.07 -5.29 -17.26
N ASP A 167 -21.87 -5.77 -16.99
CA ASP A 167 -21.35 -6.95 -17.65
C ASP A 167 -22.19 -8.18 -17.25
N PRO A 168 -22.42 -9.16 -18.14
CA PRO A 168 -23.12 -10.39 -17.78
C PRO A 168 -22.50 -11.16 -16.59
N SER A 169 -21.21 -10.97 -16.33
CA SER A 169 -20.52 -11.54 -15.16
C SER A 169 -20.89 -10.90 -13.82
N ALA A 170 -21.59 -9.76 -13.81
CA ALA A 170 -21.90 -8.98 -12.61
C ALA A 170 -23.23 -9.38 -11.92
N SER A 171 -23.73 -10.60 -12.15
CA SER A 171 -25.01 -11.12 -11.62
C SER A 171 -24.89 -11.87 -10.29
#